data_AF-A0A084TMD5-F1
#
_entry.id   AF-A0A084TMD5-F1
#
_cell.length_a   1.000
_cell.length_b   1.000
_cell.length_c   1.000
_cell.angle_alpha   90.00
_cell.angle_beta   90.00
_cell.angle_gamma   90.00
#
_symmetry.space_group_name_H-M   'P 1'
#
loop_
_entity.id
_entity.type
_entity.pdbx_description
1 polymer ?
#
loop_
_entity_poly.entity_id
_entity_poly.type
_entity_poly.pdbx_seq_one_letter_code
_entity_poly.pdbx_strand_id
1 'polypeptide(L)'
;MAHAHKLEILRGLIKFKSNTQKIWGVLILLTIVTAVEVVLGIYKPDALNAKFIGMKLLNWIFIILTIVKAYYITWDFMHMRDETKGLRRAVVWTSVFLICYLIFILLQEGDYVQGVFSNGFVKQDF
;
A
#
# COMPACT_ATOMS: atom_id res chain seq x y z
N MET A 1 30.16 0.47 22.42
CA MET A 1 28.96 0.51 23.30
C MET A 1 27.84 -0.23 22.58
N ALA A 2 27.23 -1.24 23.20
CA ALA A 2 26.27 -2.13 22.57
C ALA A 2 24.97 -1.39 22.21
N HIS A 3 24.70 -1.23 20.92
CA HIS A 3 23.43 -0.69 20.45
C HIS A 3 22.36 -1.77 20.57
N ALA A 4 21.50 -1.63 21.59
CA ALA A 4 20.32 -2.46 21.79
C ALA A 4 19.40 -2.36 20.56
N HIS A 5 19.36 -3.44 19.77
CA HIS A 5 18.51 -3.59 18.60
C HIS A 5 17.05 -3.64 19.06
N LYS A 6 16.31 -2.55 18.84
CA LYS A 6 14.93 -2.38 19.34
C LYS A 6 13.96 -3.19 18.47
N LEU A 7 13.74 -4.44 18.88
CA LEU A 7 12.84 -5.43 18.28
C LEU A 7 11.39 -5.23 18.75
N GLU A 8 10.82 -4.04 18.53
CA GLU A 8 9.42 -3.76 18.89
C GLU A 8 8.54 -3.66 17.64
N ILE A 9 7.38 -4.33 17.70
CA ILE A 9 6.23 -4.14 16.81
C ILE A 9 5.07 -3.66 17.70
N LEU A 10 4.16 -2.83 17.17
CA LEU A 10 3.02 -2.26 17.91
C LEU A 10 3.43 -1.54 19.20
N ARG A 11 4.27 -0.50 19.11
CA ARG A 11 4.56 0.39 20.26
C ARG A 11 5.11 -0.34 21.52
N GLY A 12 5.72 -1.52 21.37
CA GLY A 12 6.37 -2.27 22.46
C GLY A 12 5.57 -3.42 23.08
N LEU A 13 4.40 -3.78 22.52
CA LEU A 13 3.56 -4.87 23.05
C LEU A 13 4.16 -6.27 22.85
N ILE A 14 4.96 -6.48 21.80
CA ILE A 14 5.59 -7.77 21.52
C ILE A 14 7.11 -7.55 21.41
N LYS A 15 7.85 -8.02 22.41
CA LYS A 15 9.31 -8.06 22.41
C LYS A 15 9.77 -9.40 21.84
N PHE A 16 10.47 -9.37 20.71
CA PHE A 16 11.00 -10.58 20.09
C PHE A 16 12.41 -10.84 20.60
N LYS A 17 12.70 -12.11 20.94
CA LYS A 17 14.03 -12.54 21.40
C LYS A 17 15.02 -12.72 20.24
N SER A 18 14.50 -12.84 19.01
CA SER A 18 15.26 -13.13 17.78
C SER A 18 14.64 -12.45 16.55
N ASN A 19 15.48 -12.09 15.56
CA ASN A 19 15.06 -11.62 14.24
C ASN A 19 14.13 -12.62 13.54
N THR A 20 14.39 -13.93 13.65
CA THR A 20 13.57 -14.97 13.02
C THR A 20 12.16 -15.01 13.60
N GLN A 21 12.03 -14.82 14.92
CA GLN A 21 10.74 -14.79 15.60
C GLN A 21 9.93 -13.55 15.23
N LYS A 22 10.60 -12.41 15.02
CA LYS A 22 9.99 -11.17 14.54
C LYS A 22 9.43 -11.34 13.12
N ILE A 23 10.21 -11.94 12.22
CA ILE A 23 9.77 -12.22 10.84
C ILE A 23 8.52 -13.12 10.84
N TRP A 24 8.53 -14.19 11.63
CA TRP A 24 7.36 -15.08 11.75
C TRP A 24 6.13 -14.38 12.33
N GLY A 25 6.31 -13.49 13.31
CA GLY A 25 5.24 -12.67 13.87
C GLY A 25 4.62 -11.72 12.83
N VAL A 26 5.45 -11.04 12.04
CA VAL A 26 4.99 -10.13 10.97
C VAL A 26 4.30 -10.90 9.85
N LEU A 27 4.83 -12.06 9.48
CA LEU A 27 4.25 -12.92 8.45
C LEU A 27 2.82 -13.35 8.81
N ILE A 28 2.61 -13.82 10.04
CA ILE A 28 1.28 -14.20 10.53
C ILE A 28 0.34 -12.99 10.51
N LEU A 29 0.79 -11.84 11.02
CA LEU A 29 -0.01 -10.61 11.01
C LEU A 29 -0.44 -10.23 9.59
N LEU A 30 0.50 -10.22 8.65
CA LEU A 30 0.22 -9.89 7.25
C LEU A 30 -0.69 -10.90 6.57
N THR A 31 -0.56 -12.19 6.91
CA THR A 31 -1.45 -13.24 6.41
C THR A 31 -2.88 -13.01 6.89
N ILE A 32 -3.06 -12.71 8.17
CA ILE A 32 -4.39 -12.41 8.75
C ILE A 32 -4.99 -11.16 8.10
N VAL A 33 -4.23 -10.07 8.00
CA VAL A 33 -4.70 -8.83 7.35
C VAL A 33 -5.12 -9.11 5.91
N THR A 34 -4.32 -9.87 5.16
CA THR A 34 -4.62 -10.22 3.76
C THR A 34 -5.85 -11.12 3.65
N ALA A 35 -6.01 -12.10 4.55
CA ALA A 35 -7.19 -12.95 4.59
C ALA A 35 -8.47 -12.12 4.84
N VAL A 36 -8.41 -11.17 5.79
CA VAL A 36 -9.51 -10.24 6.07
C VAL A 36 -9.85 -9.41 4.83
N GLU A 37 -8.86 -8.88 4.11
CA GLU A 37 -9.10 -8.15 2.86
C GLU A 37 -9.77 -9.00 1.79
N VAL A 38 -9.32 -10.24 1.58
CA VAL A 38 -9.95 -11.14 0.60
C VAL A 38 -11.40 -11.45 1.01
N VAL A 39 -11.65 -11.73 2.29
CA VAL A 39 -13.00 -11.96 2.81
C VAL A 39 -13.88 -10.74 2.60
N LEU A 40 -13.42 -9.54 2.98
CA LEU A 40 -14.15 -8.28 2.74
C LEU A 40 -14.38 -8.03 1.25
N GLY A 41 -13.44 -8.44 0.39
CA GLY A 41 -13.52 -8.31 -1.06
C GLY A 41 -14.52 -9.25 -1.71
N ILE A 42 -14.73 -10.45 -1.14
CA ILE A 42 -15.72 -11.41 -1.61
C ILE A 42 -17.11 -11.05 -1.11
N TYR A 43 -17.27 -10.86 0.21
CA TYR A 43 -18.58 -10.66 0.82
C TYR A 43 -19.14 -9.24 0.63
N LYS A 44 -18.28 -8.23 0.43
CA LYS A 44 -18.63 -6.82 0.17
C LYS A 44 -19.88 -6.35 0.95
N PRO A 45 -19.85 -6.38 2.29
CA PRO A 45 -21.04 -6.18 3.11
C PRO A 45 -21.67 -4.81 2.85
N ASP A 46 -23.01 -4.76 2.83
CA ASP A 46 -23.75 -3.55 2.45
C ASP A 46 -23.53 -2.36 3.39
N ALA A 47 -23.22 -2.62 4.66
CA ALA A 47 -22.82 -1.57 5.60
C ALA A 47 -21.58 -0.77 5.14
N LEU A 48 -20.71 -1.37 4.32
CA LEU A 48 -19.50 -0.73 3.76
C LEU A 48 -19.73 -0.16 2.34
N ASN A 49 -20.94 -0.27 1.79
CA ASN A 49 -21.31 0.34 0.51
C ASN A 49 -21.65 1.84 0.62
N ALA A 50 -21.70 2.39 1.84
CA ALA A 50 -21.85 3.83 2.06
C ALA A 50 -20.73 4.61 1.31
N LYS A 51 -21.12 5.68 0.64
CA LYS A 51 -20.17 6.53 -0.11
C LYS A 51 -19.55 7.56 0.84
N PHE A 52 -18.22 7.61 0.86
CA PHE A 52 -17.43 8.59 1.57
C PHE A 52 -16.40 9.19 0.59
N ILE A 53 -16.42 10.51 0.42
CA ILE A 53 -15.54 11.24 -0.52
C ILE A 53 -15.59 10.60 -1.92
N GLY A 54 -16.78 10.47 -2.49
CA GLY A 54 -16.99 9.99 -3.86
C GLY A 54 -16.77 8.48 -4.09
N MET A 55 -16.22 7.74 -3.13
CA MET A 55 -15.97 6.29 -3.24
C MET A 55 -16.64 5.50 -2.12
N LYS A 56 -16.84 4.19 -2.34
CA LYS A 56 -17.36 3.30 -1.29
C LYS A 56 -16.39 3.22 -0.11
N LEU A 57 -16.91 3.18 1.11
CA LEU A 57 -16.10 3.03 2.32
C LEU A 57 -15.21 1.76 2.27
N LEU A 58 -15.71 0.71 1.62
CA LEU A 58 -14.95 -0.49 1.32
C LEU A 58 -13.63 -0.18 0.59
N ASN A 59 -13.63 0.69 -0.43
CA ASN A 59 -12.43 1.04 -1.18
C ASN A 59 -11.40 1.77 -0.30
N TRP A 60 -11.87 2.64 0.60
CA TRP A 60 -11.00 3.32 1.56
C TRP A 60 -10.30 2.32 2.49
N ILE A 61 -11.02 1.32 2.98
CA ILE A 61 -10.46 0.25 3.80
C ILE A 61 -9.37 -0.50 3.02
N PHE A 62 -9.61 -0.86 1.76
CA PHE A 62 -8.62 -1.53 0.92
C PHE A 62 -7.36 -0.69 0.69
N ILE A 63 -7.50 0.61 0.42
CA ILE A 63 -6.35 1.51 0.22
C ILE A 63 -5.51 1.57 1.51
N ILE A 64 -6.16 1.77 2.66
CA ILE A 64 -5.46 1.86 3.96
C ILE A 64 -4.77 0.55 4.30
N LEU A 65 -5.46 -0.58 4.18
CA LEU A 65 -4.88 -1.89 4.47
C LEU A 65 -3.72 -2.22 3.52
N THR A 66 -3.81 -1.82 2.26
CA THR A 66 -2.71 -1.98 1.29
C THR A 66 -1.48 -1.16 1.67
N ILE A 67 -1.65 0.10 2.08
CA ILE A 67 -0.53 0.94 2.55
C ILE A 67 0.09 0.36 3.82
N VAL A 68 -0.72 -0.09 4.78
CA VAL A 68 -0.26 -0.70 6.02
C VAL A 68 0.57 -1.96 5.74
N LYS A 69 0.10 -2.84 4.85
CA LYS A 69 0.87 -4.02 4.43
C LYS A 69 2.19 -3.63 3.77
N ALA A 70 2.17 -2.69 2.83
CA ALA A 70 3.39 -2.24 2.16
C ALA A 70 4.43 -1.72 3.16
N TYR A 71 4.00 -0.97 4.17
CA TYR A 71 4.86 -0.52 5.25
C TYR A 71 5.53 -1.68 6.00
N TYR A 72 4.75 -2.66 6.48
CA TYR A 72 5.29 -3.81 7.21
C TYR A 72 6.20 -4.69 6.33
N ILE A 73 5.88 -4.87 5.05
CA ILE A 73 6.73 -5.62 4.13
C ILE A 73 8.08 -4.91 3.95
N THR A 74 8.08 -3.62 3.63
CA THR A 74 9.30 -2.86 3.39
C THR A 74 10.15 -2.75 4.66
N TRP A 75 9.53 -2.53 5.83
CA TRP A 75 10.29 -2.42 7.08
C TRP A 75 10.88 -3.75 7.54
N ASP A 76 10.09 -4.83 7.55
CA ASP A 76 10.45 -6.09 8.20
C ASP A 76 10.99 -7.16 7.25
N PHE A 77 10.48 -7.31 6.03
CA PHE A 77 11.01 -8.28 5.07
C PHE A 77 12.17 -7.72 4.24
N MET A 78 12.08 -6.44 3.84
CA MET A 78 13.16 -5.78 3.10
C MET A 78 14.22 -5.14 4.02
N HIS A 79 14.11 -5.34 5.34
CA HIS A 79 15.07 -4.86 6.35
C HIS A 79 15.35 -3.33 6.34
N MET A 80 14.50 -2.53 5.69
CA MET A 80 14.72 -1.09 5.52
C MET A 80 14.76 -0.31 6.85
N ARG A 81 14.26 -0.92 7.93
CA ARG A 81 14.34 -0.36 9.28
C ARG A 81 15.78 -0.25 9.78
N ASP A 82 16.56 -1.28 9.53
CA ASP A 82 17.90 -1.46 10.09
C ASP A 82 18.98 -0.86 9.13
N GLU A 83 18.54 -0.31 8.01
CA GLU A 83 19.36 0.37 7.01
C GLU A 83 19.66 1.84 7.34
N THR A 84 20.71 2.36 6.69
CA THR A 84 21.13 3.75 6.84
C THR A 84 20.00 4.71 6.48
N LYS A 85 19.89 5.83 7.22
CA LYS A 85 18.85 6.83 7.00
C LYS A 85 18.86 7.38 5.57
N GLY A 86 20.04 7.44 4.94
CA GLY A 86 20.20 7.85 3.55
C GLY A 86 19.53 6.88 2.58
N LEU A 87 19.86 5.60 2.66
CA LEU A 87 19.30 4.55 1.80
C LEU A 87 17.78 4.43 1.97
N ARG A 88 17.30 4.50 3.21
CA ARG A 88 15.87 4.49 3.50
C ARG A 88 15.10 5.61 2.83
N ARG A 89 15.64 6.84 2.91
CA ARG A 89 15.03 8.01 2.28
C ARG A 89 15.08 7.92 0.76
N ALA A 90 16.19 7.46 0.20
CA ALA A 90 16.33 7.31 -1.25
C ALA A 90 15.22 6.40 -1.80
N VAL A 91 15.07 5.18 -1.25
CA VAL A 91 14.04 4.24 -1.72
C VAL A 91 12.63 4.80 -1.51
N VAL A 92 12.30 5.27 -0.30
CA VAL A 92 10.92 5.72 0.01
C VAL A 92 10.53 6.95 -0.82
N TRP A 93 11.42 7.95 -0.93
CA TRP A 93 11.11 9.16 -1.71
C TRP A 93 11.04 8.87 -3.20
N THR A 94 11.94 8.05 -3.73
CA THR A 94 11.89 7.65 -5.14
C THR A 94 10.61 6.87 -5.44
N SER A 95 10.19 5.94 -4.58
CA SER A 95 8.94 5.19 -4.77
C SER A 95 7.71 6.11 -4.74
N VAL A 96 7.63 7.03 -3.77
CA VAL A 96 6.51 7.98 -3.67
C VAL A 96 6.48 8.91 -4.89
N PHE A 97 7.64 9.46 -5.28
CA PHE A 97 7.76 10.30 -6.46
C PHE A 97 7.28 9.56 -7.71
N LEU A 98 7.73 8.31 -7.90
CA LEU A 98 7.37 7.51 -9.06
C LEU A 98 5.87 7.19 -9.10
N ILE A 99 5.23 6.87 -7.96
CA ILE A 99 3.78 6.64 -7.89
C ILE A 99 3.01 7.91 -8.26
N CYS A 100 3.37 9.06 -7.68
CA CYS A 100 2.72 10.33 -8.00
C CYS A 100 2.90 10.71 -9.48
N TYR A 101 4.10 10.50 -10.02
CA TYR A 101 4.42 10.78 -11.42
C TYR A 101 3.67 9.86 -12.38
N LEU A 102 3.54 8.57 -12.05
CA LEU A 102 2.72 7.62 -12.83
C LEU A 102 1.25 8.02 -12.84
N ILE A 103 0.69 8.40 -11.69
CA ILE A 103 -0.69 8.88 -11.61
C ILE A 103 -0.86 10.14 -12.48
N PHE A 104 0.08 11.08 -12.42
CA PHE A 104 0.07 12.28 -13.25
C PHE A 104 0.04 11.96 -14.74
N ILE A 105 0.96 11.11 -15.23
CA ILE A 105 1.00 10.72 -16.66
C ILE A 105 -0.30 10.03 -17.06
N LEU A 106 -0.77 9.06 -16.27
CA LEU A 106 -1.98 8.31 -16.63
C LEU A 106 -3.22 9.20 -16.72
N LEU A 107 -3.34 10.20 -15.85
CA LEU A 107 -4.44 11.15 -15.90
C LEU A 107 -4.30 12.11 -17.10
N GLN A 108 -3.10 12.63 -17.36
CA GLN A 108 -2.85 13.54 -18.47
C GLN A 108 -3.07 12.87 -19.83
N GLU A 109 -2.48 11.69 -20.03
CA GLU A 109 -2.60 10.92 -21.27
C GLU A 109 -4.02 10.37 -21.43
N GLY A 110 -4.66 9.95 -20.33
CA GLY A 110 -6.05 9.49 -20.34
C GLY A 110 -7.02 10.58 -20.79
N ASP A 111 -6.86 11.80 -20.28
CA ASP A 111 -7.68 12.95 -20.66
C ASP A 111 -7.42 13.38 -22.12
N TYR A 112 -6.14 13.39 -22.54
CA TYR A 112 -5.79 13.67 -23.95
C TYR A 112 -6.44 12.67 -24.92
N VAL A 113 -6.34 11.37 -24.62
CA VAL A 113 -6.94 10.31 -25.43
C VAL A 113 -8.46 10.45 -25.46
N GLN A 114 -9.11 10.73 -24.33
CA GLN A 114 -10.56 10.98 -24.27
C GLN A 114 -10.97 12.20 -25.12
N GLY A 115 -10.18 13.28 -25.07
CA GLY A 115 -10.39 14.48 -25.88
C GLY A 115 -10.29 14.22 -27.38
N VAL A 116 -9.33 13.39 -27.81
CA VAL A 116 -9.19 12.96 -29.21
C VAL A 116 -10.37 12.08 -29.64
N PHE A 117 -10.84 11.15 -28.81
CA PHE A 117 -12.02 10.35 -29.14
C PHE A 117 -13.31 11.17 -29.20
N SER A 118 -13.43 12.22 -28.39
CA SER A 118 -14.66 13.03 -28.34
C SER A 118 -14.74 14.11 -29.42
N ASN A 119 -13.58 14.67 -29.85
CA ASN A 119 -13.52 15.76 -30.83
C ASN A 119 -12.96 15.33 -32.19
N GLY A 120 -12.33 14.16 -32.27
CA GLY A 120 -11.82 13.58 -33.51
C GLY A 120 -12.95 12.96 -34.31
N PHE A 121 -12.97 13.24 -35.61
CA PHE A 121 -13.90 12.64 -36.58
C PHE A 121 -13.62 11.15 -36.82
N VAL A 122 -13.61 10.32 -35.77
CA VAL A 122 -13.64 8.86 -35.93
C VAL A 122 -15.08 8.50 -36.21
N LYS A 123 -15.43 8.39 -37.50
CA LYS A 123 -16.66 7.74 -37.92
C LYS A 123 -16.66 6.33 -37.33
N GLN A 124 -17.54 6.09 -36.36
CA GLN A 124 -17.91 4.74 -35.95
C GLN A 124 -18.77 4.12 -37.07
N ASP A 125 -18.16 3.86 -38.23
CA ASP A 125 -18.75 3.07 -39.29
C ASP A 125 -18.06 1.71 -39.29
N PHE A 126 -18.57 0.76 -38.48
CA PHE A 126 -18.71 -0.68 -38.82
C PHE A 126 -19.86 -1.27 -37.98
#